data_AF-A0A970P6V7-F1
#
_entry.id   AF-A0A970P6V7-F1
#
_cell.length_a   1.000
_cell.length_b   1.000
_cell.length_c   1.000
_cell.angle_alpha   90.00
_cell.angle_beta   90.00
_cell.angle_gamma   90.00
#
_symmetry.space_group_name_H-M   'P 1'
#
loop_
_entity.id
_entity.type
_entity.pdbx_description
1 polymer ?
#
loop_
_entity_poly.entity_id
_entity_poly.type
_entity_poly.pdbx_seq_one_letter_code
_entity_poly.pdbx_strand_id
1 'polypeptide(L)'
;MAGECEVSMTQFRQQLAGLRVTRKINEVVVHHTWSPASSDYRGIETVRGVRRYHMNVRGWSDNGYHVMIGPDGRIFLCRPMERAGAHVSGRNANTIGISVIANFDREEPSEHGGTRVAHEVAAALLERFGLETSAIRFRREFAAKTCPGTKLSLSEFRRGVGAVLERGSGGAPKVVLLPGSQVVECNAAVEDGVTRVDLRAFAEAVGCSVHDRLKDQGKVYVSEAGE
;
A
#
# COMPACT_ATOMS: atom_id res chain seq x y z
N MET A 1 0.06 -7.56 -23.24
CA MET A 1 0.53 -8.34 -22.07
C MET A 1 0.53 -7.41 -20.88
N ALA A 2 -0.27 -7.68 -19.84
CA ALA A 2 -0.11 -6.99 -18.57
C ALA A 2 1.13 -7.58 -17.89
N GLY A 3 2.23 -6.82 -17.88
CA GLY A 3 3.46 -7.15 -17.16
C GLY A 3 3.46 -6.50 -15.79
N GLU A 4 4.46 -6.83 -14.96
CA GLU A 4 4.57 -6.23 -13.64
C GLU A 4 4.85 -4.74 -13.73
N CYS A 5 4.10 -3.97 -12.94
CA CYS A 5 4.14 -2.51 -12.95
C CYS A 5 4.29 -2.00 -11.52
N GLU A 6 5.23 -1.08 -11.34
CA GLU A 6 5.39 -0.32 -10.10
C GLU A 6 4.32 0.77 -10.01
N VAL A 7 3.66 0.90 -8.86
CA VAL A 7 2.59 1.88 -8.63
C VAL A 7 2.72 2.53 -7.26
N SER A 8 2.27 3.78 -7.13
CA SER A 8 2.04 4.41 -5.83
C SER A 8 0.76 3.86 -5.16
N MET A 9 0.55 4.12 -3.86
CA MET A 9 -0.70 3.74 -3.19
C MET A 9 -1.94 4.39 -3.82
N THR A 10 -1.82 5.63 -4.30
CA THR A 10 -2.91 6.33 -4.99
C THR A 10 -3.25 5.64 -6.31
N GLN A 11 -2.23 5.32 -7.11
CA GLN A 11 -2.41 4.59 -8.37
C GLN A 11 -2.97 3.18 -8.12
N PHE A 12 -2.50 2.49 -7.07
CA PHE A 12 -3.03 1.20 -6.67
C PHE A 12 -4.53 1.25 -6.38
N ARG A 13 -4.98 2.22 -5.56
CA ARG A 13 -6.40 2.43 -5.24
C ARG A 13 -7.23 2.77 -6.47
N GLN A 14 -6.75 3.66 -7.34
CA GLN A 14 -7.42 4.03 -8.59
C GLN A 14 -7.61 2.83 -9.51
N GLN A 15 -6.55 2.04 -9.72
CA GLN A 15 -6.64 0.84 -10.54
C GLN A 15 -7.61 -0.16 -9.91
N LEU A 16 -7.48 -0.44 -8.61
CA LEU A 16 -8.34 -1.36 -7.87
C LEU A 16 -9.84 -1.01 -7.97
N ALA A 17 -10.17 0.29 -7.92
CA ALA A 17 -11.55 0.77 -8.10
C ALA A 17 -12.07 0.52 -9.52
N GLY A 18 -11.22 0.67 -10.54
CA GLY A 18 -11.56 0.45 -11.95
C GLY A 18 -11.62 -1.03 -12.37
N LEU A 19 -11.08 -1.96 -11.58
CA LEU A 19 -11.08 -3.39 -11.92
C LEU A 19 -12.49 -3.99 -11.86
N ARG A 20 -12.84 -4.76 -12.90
CA ARG A 20 -14.05 -5.58 -12.93
C ARG A 20 -13.72 -7.03 -12.55
N VAL A 21 -13.74 -7.31 -11.25
CA VAL A 21 -13.52 -8.66 -10.72
C VAL A 21 -14.87 -9.40 -10.61
N THR A 22 -15.07 -10.46 -11.40
CA THR A 22 -16.31 -11.25 -11.42
C THR A 22 -16.28 -12.47 -10.50
N ARG A 23 -15.08 -12.91 -10.09
CA ARG A 23 -14.91 -14.00 -9.12
C ARG A 23 -15.18 -13.50 -7.70
N LYS A 24 -15.68 -14.38 -6.84
CA LYS A 24 -15.86 -14.06 -5.42
C LYS A 24 -14.51 -13.94 -4.72
N ILE A 25 -14.30 -12.88 -3.96
CA ILE A 25 -13.11 -12.70 -3.11
C ILE A 25 -13.56 -12.76 -1.65
N ASN A 26 -13.00 -13.68 -0.87
CA ASN A 26 -13.37 -13.86 0.54
C ASN A 26 -12.23 -13.54 1.49
N GLU A 27 -10.98 -13.57 1.01
CA GLU A 27 -9.81 -13.56 1.87
C GLU A 27 -8.63 -12.87 1.18
N VAL A 28 -7.82 -12.19 1.98
CA VAL A 28 -6.51 -11.67 1.59
C VAL A 28 -5.46 -12.53 2.27
N VAL A 29 -4.56 -13.14 1.50
CA VAL A 29 -3.53 -14.02 2.04
C VAL A 29 -2.17 -13.33 1.97
N VAL A 30 -1.53 -13.15 3.12
CA VAL A 30 -0.21 -12.51 3.22
C VAL A 30 0.89 -13.56 3.19
N HIS A 31 1.92 -13.25 2.41
CA HIS A 31 3.13 -14.05 2.20
C HIS A 31 4.37 -13.19 2.44
N HIS A 32 5.49 -13.86 2.69
CA HIS A 32 6.81 -13.35 2.38
C HIS A 32 7.38 -14.12 1.20
N THR A 33 8.39 -13.59 0.54
CA THR A 33 9.14 -14.35 -0.48
C THR A 33 10.01 -15.43 0.14
N TRP A 34 10.50 -15.23 1.37
CA TRP A 34 11.58 -15.99 2.04
C TRP A 34 12.93 -15.90 1.30
N SER A 35 12.92 -16.12 -0.01
CA SER A 35 13.97 -15.79 -0.96
C SER A 35 13.31 -15.30 -2.25
N PRO A 36 13.69 -14.12 -2.80
CA PRO A 36 14.71 -13.18 -2.30
C PRO A 36 14.35 -12.56 -0.95
N ALA A 37 15.35 -12.30 -0.11
CA ALA A 37 15.21 -11.50 1.12
C ALA A 37 15.38 -10.01 0.81
N SER A 38 15.22 -9.13 1.82
CA SER A 38 15.37 -7.68 1.61
C SER A 38 16.75 -7.27 1.10
N SER A 39 17.81 -7.98 1.51
CA SER A 39 19.18 -7.77 1.03
C SER A 39 19.36 -8.00 -0.48
N ASP A 40 18.54 -8.88 -1.04
CA ASP A 40 18.58 -9.27 -2.45
C ASP A 40 17.71 -8.36 -3.33
N TYR A 41 16.99 -7.44 -2.72
CA TYR A 41 16.03 -6.59 -3.41
C TYR A 41 16.72 -5.55 -4.30
N ARG A 42 16.26 -5.46 -5.55
CA ARG A 42 16.77 -4.60 -6.63
C ARG A 42 15.60 -3.99 -7.42
N GLY A 43 14.53 -3.60 -6.72
CA GLY A 43 13.34 -3.01 -7.34
C GLY A 43 12.55 -3.99 -8.20
N ILE A 44 12.02 -3.50 -9.32
CA ILE A 44 11.21 -4.27 -10.27
C ILE A 44 11.92 -5.52 -10.82
N GLU A 45 13.25 -5.51 -10.92
CA GLU A 45 14.00 -6.67 -11.41
C GLU A 45 13.88 -7.89 -10.49
N THR A 46 13.79 -7.66 -9.17
CA THR A 46 13.52 -8.74 -8.22
C THR A 46 12.15 -9.37 -8.46
N VAL A 47 11.12 -8.54 -8.72
CA VAL A 47 9.76 -9.00 -9.02
C VAL A 47 9.72 -9.81 -10.31
N ARG A 48 10.37 -9.32 -11.37
CA ARG A 48 10.53 -10.02 -12.65
C ARG A 48 11.26 -11.35 -12.48
N GLY A 49 12.27 -11.40 -11.60
CA GLY A 49 12.96 -12.62 -11.21
C GLY A 49 12.03 -13.64 -10.55
N VAL A 50 11.22 -13.20 -9.59
CA VAL A 50 10.20 -14.06 -8.94
C VAL A 50 9.19 -14.60 -9.95
N ARG A 51 8.69 -13.77 -10.87
CA ARG A 51 7.80 -14.23 -11.95
C ARG A 51 8.48 -15.26 -12.85
N ARG A 52 9.72 -14.99 -13.28
CA ARG A 52 10.49 -15.92 -14.13
C ARG A 52 10.68 -17.26 -13.45
N TYR A 53 11.00 -17.27 -12.16
CA TYR A 53 11.08 -18.50 -11.37
C TYR A 53 9.73 -19.23 -11.31
N HIS A 54 8.63 -18.53 -11.01
CA HIS A 54 7.29 -19.12 -11.00
C HIS A 54 6.89 -19.72 -12.35
N MET A 55 7.22 -19.06 -13.46
CA MET A 55 6.88 -19.57 -14.78
C MET A 55 7.78 -20.71 -15.22
N ASN A 56 9.09 -20.50 -15.18
CA ASN A 56 10.04 -21.40 -15.83
C ASN A 56 10.45 -22.58 -14.95
N VAL A 57 10.37 -22.43 -13.62
CA VAL A 57 10.77 -23.49 -12.66
C VAL A 57 9.56 -24.14 -12.00
N ARG A 58 8.53 -23.37 -11.64
CA ARG A 58 7.30 -23.93 -11.04
C ARG A 58 6.23 -24.32 -12.07
N GLY A 59 6.40 -23.93 -13.33
CA GLY A 59 5.44 -24.22 -14.41
C GLY A 59 4.13 -23.45 -14.30
N TRP A 60 4.10 -22.31 -13.59
CA TRP A 60 2.90 -21.50 -13.46
C TRP A 60 2.72 -20.58 -14.66
N SER A 61 1.49 -20.13 -14.92
CA SER A 61 1.22 -19.22 -16.04
C SER A 61 1.71 -17.79 -15.82
N ASP A 62 2.05 -17.43 -14.58
CA ASP A 62 2.38 -16.07 -14.16
C ASP A 62 2.98 -16.07 -12.74
N ASN A 63 3.32 -14.89 -12.22
CA ASN A 63 3.62 -14.69 -10.80
C ASN A 63 2.49 -15.29 -9.93
N GLY A 64 2.83 -15.97 -8.84
CA GLY A 64 1.83 -16.59 -7.96
C GLY A 64 1.03 -15.58 -7.15
N TYR A 65 1.57 -14.38 -6.93
CA TYR A 65 0.96 -13.31 -6.14
C TYR A 65 0.30 -12.26 -7.03
N HIS A 66 -0.67 -11.52 -6.48
CA HIS A 66 -1.30 -10.39 -7.18
C HIS A 66 -0.55 -9.09 -6.91
N VAL A 67 -0.04 -8.92 -5.68
CA VAL A 67 0.73 -7.75 -5.28
C VAL A 67 2.02 -8.19 -4.61
N MET A 68 3.15 -7.57 -4.99
CA MET A 68 4.42 -7.69 -4.28
C MET A 68 4.83 -6.34 -3.72
N ILE A 69 5.47 -6.32 -2.55
CA ILE A 69 5.88 -5.10 -1.84
C ILE A 69 7.35 -5.19 -1.48
N GLY A 70 8.13 -4.19 -1.87
CA GLY A 70 9.56 -4.10 -1.57
C GLY A 70 9.85 -3.62 -0.14
N PRO A 71 11.08 -3.84 0.37
CA PRO A 71 11.54 -3.28 1.64
C PRO A 71 11.55 -1.74 1.67
N ASP A 72 11.62 -1.09 0.51
CA ASP A 72 11.52 0.37 0.35
C ASP A 72 10.08 0.87 0.22
N GLY A 73 9.08 0.01 0.44
CA GLY A 73 7.67 0.38 0.40
C GLY A 73 7.08 0.49 -1.01
N ARG A 74 7.84 0.20 -2.08
CA ARG A 74 7.29 0.18 -3.45
C ARG A 74 6.32 -0.98 -3.64
N ILE A 75 5.24 -0.71 -4.38
CA ILE A 75 4.16 -1.66 -4.68
C ILE A 75 4.27 -2.09 -6.13
N PHE A 76 4.18 -3.39 -6.35
CA PHE A 76 4.26 -3.99 -7.67
C PHE A 76 3.02 -4.83 -7.94
N LEU A 77 2.25 -4.42 -8.94
CA LEU A 77 1.15 -5.22 -9.47
C LEU A 77 1.73 -6.36 -10.30
N CYS A 78 1.31 -7.58 -9.99
CA CYS A 78 1.84 -8.80 -10.56
C CYS A 78 0.75 -9.52 -11.36
N ARG A 79 0.20 -10.63 -10.84
CA ARG A 79 -0.91 -11.31 -11.49
C ARG A 79 -2.17 -10.45 -11.46
N PRO A 80 -2.90 -10.28 -12.58
CA PRO A 80 -4.18 -9.58 -12.61
C PRO A 80 -5.16 -10.12 -11.57
N MET A 81 -5.83 -9.25 -10.81
CA MET A 81 -6.70 -9.65 -9.69
C MET A 81 -7.97 -10.37 -10.16
N GLU A 82 -8.38 -10.17 -11.41
CA GLU A 82 -9.48 -10.88 -12.07
C GLU A 82 -9.19 -12.38 -12.23
N ARG A 83 -7.90 -12.76 -12.26
CA ARG A 83 -7.46 -14.15 -12.36
C ARG A 83 -7.16 -14.70 -10.98
N ALA A 84 -7.43 -15.99 -10.78
CA ALA A 84 -7.03 -16.68 -9.56
C ALA A 84 -5.50 -16.71 -9.42
N GLY A 85 -5.02 -16.59 -8.17
CA GLY A 85 -3.60 -16.70 -7.82
C GLY A 85 -3.00 -18.10 -8.04
N ALA A 86 -1.72 -18.26 -7.69
CA ALA A 86 -1.09 -19.58 -7.53
C ALA A 86 -0.37 -19.71 -6.18
N HIS A 87 -0.77 -18.90 -5.19
CA HIS A 87 -0.07 -18.71 -3.92
C HIS A 87 -0.60 -19.57 -2.75
N VAL A 88 -1.78 -20.20 -2.83
CA VAL A 88 -2.27 -21.23 -1.89
C VAL A 88 -3.02 -22.34 -2.64
N SER A 89 -2.43 -23.54 -2.68
CA SER A 89 -3.09 -24.71 -3.29
C SER A 89 -4.47 -24.95 -2.65
N GLY A 90 -5.50 -25.19 -3.47
CA GLY A 90 -6.88 -25.39 -3.04
C GLY A 90 -7.65 -24.15 -2.59
N ARG A 91 -7.02 -22.96 -2.53
CA ARG A 91 -7.66 -21.71 -2.06
C ARG A 91 -7.52 -20.51 -3.00
N ASN A 92 -6.76 -20.64 -4.09
CA ASN A 92 -6.49 -19.55 -5.04
C ASN A 92 -7.74 -18.91 -5.66
N ALA A 93 -8.80 -19.69 -5.87
CA ALA A 93 -9.99 -19.24 -6.60
C ALA A 93 -10.63 -17.99 -5.98
N ASN A 94 -10.67 -17.92 -4.64
CA ASN A 94 -11.40 -16.87 -3.91
C ASN A 94 -10.50 -15.99 -3.03
N THR A 95 -9.19 -15.95 -3.31
CA THR A 95 -8.20 -15.21 -2.51
C THR A 95 -7.42 -14.19 -3.34
N ILE A 96 -6.92 -13.15 -2.66
CA ILE A 96 -5.91 -12.23 -3.16
C ILE A 96 -4.62 -12.41 -2.35
N GLY A 97 -3.54 -12.87 -3.00
CA GLY A 97 -2.20 -12.95 -2.41
C GLY A 97 -1.40 -11.65 -2.47
N ILE A 98 -0.94 -11.18 -1.31
CA ILE A 98 0.07 -10.12 -1.12
C ILE A 98 1.37 -10.79 -0.69
N SER A 99 2.51 -10.48 -1.31
CA SER A 99 3.82 -10.97 -0.86
C SER A 99 4.77 -9.80 -0.56
N VAL A 100 5.31 -9.76 0.65
CA VAL A 100 6.40 -8.85 1.00
C VAL A 100 7.72 -9.50 0.60
N ILE A 101 8.61 -8.75 -0.06
CA ILE A 101 9.95 -9.20 -0.41
C ILE A 101 10.81 -9.12 0.85
N ALA A 102 10.84 -10.22 1.59
CA ALA A 102 11.47 -10.30 2.91
C ALA A 102 11.65 -11.76 3.32
N ASN A 103 12.46 -11.96 4.35
CA ASN A 103 12.53 -13.18 5.14
C ASN A 103 12.20 -12.90 6.61
N PHE A 104 10.91 -12.74 6.93
CA PHE A 104 10.44 -12.58 8.33
C PHE A 104 10.60 -13.82 9.23
N ASP A 105 11.32 -14.88 8.82
CA ASP A 105 11.86 -15.84 9.79
C ASP A 105 13.12 -15.27 10.48
N ARG A 106 13.78 -14.29 9.85
CA ARG A 106 15.05 -13.70 10.30
C ARG A 106 14.95 -12.19 10.50
N GLU A 107 14.30 -11.51 9.58
CA GLU A 107 14.13 -10.05 9.56
C GLU A 107 12.98 -9.61 10.46
N GLU A 108 13.13 -8.45 11.10
CA GLU A 108 12.13 -7.94 12.04
C GLU A 108 11.03 -7.16 11.32
N PRO A 109 9.76 -7.59 11.38
CA PRO A 109 8.70 -6.92 10.63
C PRO A 109 8.49 -5.45 11.00
N SER A 110 8.74 -5.06 12.25
CA SER A 110 8.63 -3.68 12.73
C SER A 110 9.66 -2.74 12.13
N GLU A 111 10.82 -3.26 11.72
CA GLU A 111 11.92 -2.49 11.12
C GLU A 111 11.87 -2.50 9.59
N HIS A 112 10.99 -3.33 9.01
CA HIS A 112 10.91 -3.52 7.57
C HIS A 112 9.94 -2.52 6.93
N GLY A 113 10.46 -1.65 6.06
CA GLY A 113 9.70 -0.55 5.42
C GLY A 113 8.45 -1.02 4.64
N GLY A 114 8.50 -2.22 4.05
CA GLY A 114 7.36 -2.81 3.36
C GLY A 114 6.19 -3.25 4.25
N THR A 115 6.37 -3.38 5.58
CA THR A 115 5.32 -3.87 6.48
C THR A 115 4.16 -2.88 6.60
N ARG A 116 4.47 -1.59 6.75
CA ARG A 116 3.44 -0.54 6.79
C ARG A 116 2.64 -0.50 5.49
N VAL A 117 3.32 -0.54 4.34
CA VAL A 117 2.68 -0.54 3.03
C VAL A 117 1.82 -1.80 2.83
N ALA A 118 2.25 -2.95 3.36
CA ALA A 118 1.42 -4.15 3.34
C ALA A 118 0.10 -3.99 4.11
N HIS A 119 0.09 -3.25 5.22
CA HIS A 119 -1.16 -2.89 5.91
C HIS A 119 -2.04 -1.99 5.04
N GLU A 120 -1.46 -1.00 4.37
CA GLU A 120 -2.19 -0.05 3.51
C GLU A 120 -2.81 -0.73 2.27
N VAL A 121 -2.04 -1.61 1.62
CA VAL A 121 -2.51 -2.44 0.49
C VAL A 121 -3.62 -3.40 0.95
N ALA A 122 -3.44 -4.07 2.09
CA ALA A 122 -4.45 -4.98 2.63
C ALA A 122 -5.74 -4.22 2.99
N ALA A 123 -5.64 -3.05 3.63
CA ALA A 123 -6.79 -2.19 3.94
C ALA A 123 -7.58 -1.82 2.66
N ALA A 124 -6.88 -1.35 1.61
CA ALA A 124 -7.52 -1.00 0.34
C ALA A 124 -8.23 -2.20 -0.32
N LEU A 125 -7.66 -3.40 -0.23
CA LEU A 125 -8.29 -4.63 -0.71
C LEU A 125 -9.52 -5.01 0.11
N LEU A 126 -9.45 -4.90 1.45
CA LEU A 126 -10.58 -5.15 2.32
C LEU A 126 -11.74 -4.21 2.03
N GLU A 127 -11.48 -2.91 1.89
CA GLU A 127 -12.48 -1.90 1.50
C GLU A 127 -13.10 -2.23 0.13
N ARG A 128 -12.28 -2.55 -0.88
CA ARG A 128 -12.76 -2.84 -2.24
C ARG A 128 -13.73 -4.01 -2.29
N PHE A 129 -13.46 -5.05 -1.50
CA PHE A 129 -14.21 -6.30 -1.52
C PHE A 129 -15.21 -6.43 -0.37
N GLY A 130 -15.37 -5.40 0.47
CA GLY A 130 -16.29 -5.41 1.61
C GLY A 130 -15.95 -6.48 2.64
N LEU A 131 -14.67 -6.61 2.99
CA LEU A 131 -14.15 -7.63 3.89
C LEU A 131 -13.67 -7.02 5.21
N GLU A 132 -13.82 -7.79 6.29
CA GLU A 132 -13.30 -7.44 7.61
C GLU A 132 -11.84 -7.86 7.79
N THR A 133 -11.14 -7.30 8.78
CA THR A 133 -9.73 -7.69 9.08
C THR A 133 -9.57 -9.17 9.41
N SER A 134 -10.63 -9.85 9.88
CA SER A 134 -10.66 -11.30 10.09
C SER A 134 -10.46 -12.12 8.81
N ALA A 135 -10.75 -11.53 7.63
CA ALA A 135 -10.53 -12.14 6.32
C ALA A 135 -9.04 -12.16 5.90
N ILE A 136 -8.16 -11.45 6.62
CA ILE A 136 -6.72 -11.55 6.42
C ILE A 136 -6.24 -12.87 6.98
N ARG A 137 -5.55 -13.67 6.16
CA ARG A 137 -5.00 -14.98 6.52
C ARG A 137 -3.52 -15.05 6.19
N PHE A 138 -2.78 -15.88 6.91
CA PHE A 138 -1.38 -16.17 6.63
C PHE A 138 -1.24 -17.55 5.97
N ARG A 139 -0.28 -17.70 5.05
CA ARG A 139 -0.10 -18.96 4.30
C ARG A 139 0.06 -20.18 5.22
N ARG A 140 0.74 -20.02 6.35
CA ARG A 140 0.96 -21.08 7.37
C ARG A 140 -0.32 -21.63 7.98
N GLU A 141 -1.44 -20.92 7.91
CA GLU A 141 -2.73 -21.44 8.39
C GLU A 141 -3.29 -22.55 7.49
N PHE A 142 -2.72 -22.75 6.29
CA PHE A 142 -3.22 -23.71 5.29
C PHE A 142 -2.19 -24.77 4.90
N ALA A 143 -0.97 -24.69 5.42
CA ALA A 143 0.10 -25.65 5.13
C ALA A 143 1.15 -25.58 6.23
N ALA A 144 1.82 -26.71 6.51
CA ALA A 144 2.97 -26.78 7.41
C ALA A 144 4.19 -26.02 6.82
N LYS A 145 4.16 -24.69 6.95
CA LYS A 145 5.15 -23.72 6.44
C LYS A 145 5.23 -22.55 7.41
N THR A 146 6.33 -21.78 7.39
CA THR A 146 6.48 -20.59 8.24
C THR A 146 5.83 -19.32 7.65
N CYS A 147 5.72 -19.27 6.32
CA CYS A 147 5.21 -18.12 5.55
C CYS A 147 3.91 -17.50 6.14
N PRO A 148 3.85 -16.17 6.35
CA PRO A 148 4.80 -15.13 5.92
C PRO A 148 6.02 -14.94 6.83
N GLY A 149 6.36 -15.91 7.67
CA GLY A 149 7.53 -15.89 8.55
C GLY A 149 7.14 -15.99 10.02
N THR A 150 8.00 -16.57 10.84
CA THR A 150 7.72 -16.84 12.26
C THR A 150 7.58 -15.56 13.09
N LYS A 151 8.27 -14.48 12.72
CA LYS A 151 8.25 -13.22 13.45
C LYS A 151 7.06 -12.32 13.11
N LEU A 152 6.39 -12.55 11.97
CA LEU A 152 5.18 -11.81 11.64
C LEU A 152 3.98 -12.42 12.37
N SER A 153 3.34 -11.62 13.23
CA SER A 153 2.15 -12.02 13.96
C SER A 153 0.86 -11.60 13.25
N LEU A 154 -0.09 -12.55 13.11
CA LEU A 154 -1.35 -12.30 12.41
C LEU A 154 -2.24 -11.32 13.18
N SER A 155 -2.27 -11.41 14.51
CA SER A 155 -3.06 -10.50 15.34
C SER A 155 -2.55 -9.07 15.21
N GLU A 156 -1.23 -8.89 15.20
CA GLU A 156 -0.61 -7.57 15.09
C GLU A 156 -0.77 -6.99 13.68
N PHE A 157 -0.60 -7.81 12.64
CA PHE A 157 -0.86 -7.39 11.27
C PHE A 157 -2.31 -6.93 11.09
N ARG A 158 -3.27 -7.70 11.61
CA ARG A 158 -4.70 -7.32 11.58
C ARG A 158 -4.97 -6.02 12.33
N ARG A 159 -4.37 -5.82 13.51
CA ARG A 159 -4.46 -4.53 14.24
C ARG A 159 -3.88 -3.38 13.43
N GLY A 160 -2.72 -3.59 12.79
CA GLY A 160 -2.09 -2.60 11.92
C GLY A 160 -2.98 -2.20 10.75
N VAL A 161 -3.64 -3.18 10.12
CA VAL A 161 -4.62 -2.93 9.04
C VAL A 161 -5.87 -2.22 9.58
N GLY A 162 -6.41 -2.65 10.72
CA GLY A 162 -7.55 -2.00 11.37
C GLY A 162 -7.28 -0.52 11.65
N ALA A 163 -6.11 -0.19 12.18
CA ALA A 163 -5.71 1.19 12.41
C ALA A 163 -5.58 2.01 11.11
N VAL A 164 -5.23 1.37 9.97
CA VAL A 164 -5.27 2.05 8.66
C VAL A 164 -6.71 2.31 8.22
N LEU A 165 -7.60 1.32 8.37
CA LEU A 165 -9.01 1.46 8.02
C LEU A 165 -9.68 2.56 8.86
N GLU A 166 -9.42 2.61 10.16
CA GLU A 166 -9.89 3.68 11.07
C GLU A 166 -9.37 5.06 10.66
N ARG A 167 -8.11 5.16 10.22
CA ARG A 167 -7.53 6.41 9.70
C ARG A 167 -8.07 6.81 8.34
N GLY A 168 -8.38 5.85 7.46
CA GLY A 168 -8.98 6.07 6.13
C GLY A 168 -10.49 6.36 6.17
N SER A 169 -11.15 5.99 7.27
CA SER A 169 -12.51 6.41 7.61
C SER A 169 -12.54 7.67 8.48
N GLY A 170 -11.38 8.14 8.95
CA GLY A 170 -11.16 9.52 9.38
C GLY A 170 -11.04 10.41 8.14
N GLY A 171 -11.79 11.50 8.09
CA GLY A 171 -11.73 12.46 6.98
C GLY A 171 -10.32 12.99 6.71
N ALA A 172 -10.21 13.80 5.64
CA ALA A 172 -8.98 14.51 5.27
C ALA A 172 -8.18 14.97 6.51
N PRO A 173 -6.84 14.76 6.55
CA PRO A 173 -6.02 15.17 7.68
C PRO A 173 -6.33 16.60 8.08
N LYS A 174 -6.46 16.86 9.39
CA LYS A 174 -6.65 18.23 9.87
C LYS A 174 -5.30 18.89 10.07
N VAL A 175 -5.14 20.09 9.53
CA VAL A 175 -3.96 20.92 9.80
C VAL A 175 -4.22 21.69 11.09
N VAL A 176 -3.28 21.63 12.04
CA VAL A 176 -3.42 22.27 13.35
C VAL A 176 -2.20 23.14 13.61
N LEU A 177 -2.42 24.42 13.85
CA LEU A 177 -1.38 25.38 14.19
C LEU A 177 -1.10 25.36 15.69
N LEU A 178 0.19 25.41 16.03
CA LEU A 178 0.68 25.46 17.41
C LEU A 178 1.56 26.70 17.60
N PRO A 179 1.56 27.31 18.80
CA PRO A 179 0.74 26.97 19.97
C PRO A 179 -0.74 27.41 19.79
N GLY A 180 -1.66 26.79 20.54
CA GLY A 180 -3.08 27.16 20.55
C GLY A 180 -4.04 26.16 19.92
N SER A 181 -3.54 25.13 19.23
CA SER A 181 -4.33 24.05 18.62
C SER A 181 -5.43 24.56 17.67
N GLN A 182 -5.17 25.65 16.96
CA GLN A 182 -6.11 26.19 15.98
C GLN A 182 -6.17 25.25 14.77
N VAL A 183 -7.37 24.73 14.49
CA VAL A 183 -7.61 23.93 13.28
C VAL A 183 -7.70 24.86 12.08
N VAL A 184 -6.94 24.56 11.03
CA VAL A 184 -7.03 25.22 9.72
C VAL A 184 -8.08 24.47 8.91
N GLU A 185 -9.14 25.17 8.55
CA GLU A 185 -10.16 24.66 7.63
C GLU A 185 -9.62 24.72 6.19
N CYS A 186 -8.86 23.70 5.81
CA CYS A 186 -8.35 23.52 4.45
C CYS A 186 -8.48 22.06 4.01
N ASN A 187 -8.54 21.83 2.69
CA ASN A 187 -8.37 20.48 2.19
C ASN A 187 -6.91 20.09 2.39
N ALA A 188 -6.66 19.10 3.24
CA ALA A 188 -5.35 18.50 3.34
C ALA A 188 -5.38 17.05 2.87
N ALA A 189 -4.30 16.63 2.23
CA ALA A 189 -4.08 15.25 1.82
C ALA A 189 -2.61 14.90 2.05
N VAL A 190 -2.32 13.64 2.39
CA VAL A 190 -0.95 13.15 2.41
C VAL A 190 -0.72 12.37 1.12
N GLU A 191 0.14 12.89 0.24
CA GLU A 191 0.52 12.26 -1.02
C GLU A 191 2.04 12.00 -1.00
N ASP A 192 2.44 10.73 -1.10
CA ASP A 192 3.86 10.32 -1.12
C ASP A 192 4.71 10.89 0.04
N GLY A 193 4.11 10.97 1.24
CA GLY A 193 4.75 11.52 2.44
C GLY A 193 4.77 13.05 2.51
N VAL A 194 4.25 13.73 1.50
CA VAL A 194 4.08 15.19 1.47
C VAL A 194 2.65 15.54 1.84
N THR A 195 2.47 16.33 2.90
CA THR A 195 1.17 16.92 3.20
C THR A 195 0.93 18.08 2.24
N ARG A 196 -0.07 17.94 1.39
CA ARG A 196 -0.56 18.99 0.49
C ARG A 196 -1.78 19.65 1.11
N VAL A 197 -1.82 20.98 1.02
CA VAL A 197 -2.90 21.80 1.55
C VAL A 197 -3.26 22.87 0.53
N ASP A 198 -4.48 23.38 0.61
CA ASP A 198 -4.87 24.58 -0.13
C ASP A 198 -4.01 25.79 0.34
N LEU A 199 -3.10 26.25 -0.52
CA LEU A 199 -2.13 27.30 -0.19
C LEU A 199 -2.80 28.56 0.35
N ARG A 200 -3.91 28.99 -0.25
CA ARG A 200 -4.62 30.22 0.14
C ARG A 200 -5.28 30.09 1.52
N ALA A 201 -6.01 29.00 1.76
CA ALA A 201 -6.65 28.75 3.05
C ALA A 201 -5.61 28.60 4.17
N PHE A 202 -4.50 27.93 3.89
CA PHE A 202 -3.40 27.81 4.84
C PHE A 202 -2.73 29.16 5.13
N ALA A 203 -2.41 29.95 4.09
CA ALA A 203 -1.79 31.26 4.23
C ALA A 203 -2.66 32.23 5.04
N GLU A 204 -3.96 32.29 4.75
CA GLU A 204 -4.91 33.13 5.49
C GLU A 204 -4.97 32.73 6.98
N ALA A 205 -4.94 31.43 7.28
CA ALA A 205 -4.96 30.94 8.66
C ALA A 205 -3.69 31.28 9.46
N VAL A 206 -2.55 31.47 8.79
CA VAL A 206 -1.30 31.93 9.43
C VAL A 206 -1.09 33.44 9.34
N GLY A 207 -2.09 34.20 8.87
CA GLY A 207 -2.03 35.67 8.79
C GLY A 207 -1.27 36.22 7.58
N CYS A 208 -1.12 35.41 6.53
CA CYS A 208 -0.44 35.80 5.29
C CYS A 208 -1.43 36.04 4.14
N SER A 209 -0.98 36.81 3.14
CA SER A 209 -1.70 37.07 1.89
C SER A 209 -1.05 36.34 0.71
N VAL A 210 -1.86 35.76 -0.19
CA VAL A 210 -1.38 35.08 -1.40
C VAL A 210 -1.67 35.90 -2.64
N HIS A 211 -0.61 36.21 -3.40
CA HIS A 211 -0.64 37.00 -4.62
C HIS A 211 -0.26 36.13 -5.83
N ASP A 212 -1.25 35.77 -6.63
CA ASP A 212 -1.13 34.90 -7.82
C ASP A 212 -1.48 35.62 -9.13
N ARG A 213 -1.75 36.92 -9.08
CA ARG A 213 -2.09 37.78 -10.24
C ARG A 213 -1.17 38.98 -10.42
N LEU A 214 -0.01 39.00 -9.76
CA LEU A 214 0.99 40.03 -10.03
C LEU A 214 1.47 39.86 -11.48
N LYS A 215 1.37 40.95 -12.24
CA LYS A 215 1.72 40.94 -13.67
C LYS A 215 3.18 40.50 -13.80
N ASP A 216 3.36 39.35 -14.45
CA ASP A 216 4.53 38.99 -15.26
C ASP A 216 5.66 38.11 -14.70
N GLN A 217 5.43 37.12 -13.80
CA GLN A 217 6.52 36.18 -13.44
C GLN A 217 6.19 34.68 -13.30
N GLY A 218 4.95 34.21 -13.52
CA GLY A 218 4.61 32.78 -13.36
C GLY A 218 4.87 32.24 -11.93
N LYS A 219 4.95 33.14 -10.95
CA LYS A 219 5.23 32.86 -9.54
C LYS A 219 3.99 33.15 -8.72
N VAL A 220 3.88 32.46 -7.60
CA VAL A 220 2.93 32.78 -6.52
C VAL A 220 3.74 33.38 -5.37
N TYR A 221 3.30 34.53 -4.88
CA TYR A 221 3.95 35.22 -3.77
C TYR A 221 3.09 35.10 -2.52
N VAL A 222 3.73 35.01 -1.37
CA VAL A 222 3.09 35.01 -0.05
C VAL A 222 3.76 36.10 0.77
N SER A 223 2.99 37.05 1.28
CA SER A 223 3.47 38.14 2.14
C SER A 223 2.76 38.12 3.49
N GLU A 224 3.35 38.77 4.50
CA GLU A 224 2.63 39.09 5.73
C GLU A 224 1.44 40.00 5.41
N ALA A 225 0.38 39.95 6.21
CA ALA A 225 -0.79 40.79 5.99
C ALA A 225 -0.41 42.30 5.99
N GLY A 226 -0.56 42.95 4.84
CA GLY A 226 -0.32 44.39 4.68
C GLY A 226 0.92 44.78 3.89
N GLU A 227 1.75 43.82 3.47
CA GLU A 227 2.87 44.00 2.52
C GLU A 227 2.50 43.69 1.07
#